data_AF-A0A3R7CV77-F1
#
_entry.id   AF-A0A3R7CV77-F1
#
_cell.length_a   1.000
_cell.length_b   1.000
_cell.length_c   1.000
_cell.angle_alpha   90.00
_cell.angle_beta   90.00
_cell.angle_gamma   90.00
#
_symmetry.space_group_name_H-M   'P 1'
#
loop_
_entity.id
_entity.type
_entity.pdbx_description
1 polymer ?
#
loop_
_entity_poly.entity_id
_entity_poly.type
_entity_poly.pdbx_seq_one_letter_code
_entity_poly.pdbx_strand_id
1 'polypeptide(L)'
;MWTILMATDTWEEGVVMDEVTAFGSLTNSQDTYPDLCRIRNYDALKRMSIVYTWVNGSVPCYRACRHRFGGDDAVGGSRDREIGELKYSIRSVLRFLPWFEGTVYIVTPGHAPLWLNQSHPRIHVIHQDTLIPSAATSNVPTFNTNVVEQFLYRIPGLSDLFMHFNDDYILTAHVRPHDLFTCDGGIRILHEPAIIPRPRPMEHSSRGAWMQSVLATRDAIDAKLGYTATHHFLKHAPFVYSRRAFARLHQIFSHELRATWRHRFRSPHDMNVPLLHHGYMLAQGRIELGIPADAPPPSPEFQLVMLTDTNQDFVKRIFAAVLRRQHGAKLLALNDEYTDMAVVDTVRTFLAAFLPDASPFELDEEAATMTEQPVQAMCCARESEIEGSTDWEGGASSNSIVLRAVKPPSMALAFFRAAVEGAGFAFGLLMVLAVRHQLRDGAPSYRHPHTEEDGDVGCDPGAA
;
A
#
# COMPACT_ATOMS: atom_id res chain seq x y z
N MET A 1 7.76 -23.97 14.90
CA MET A 1 6.56 -23.17 15.22
C MET A 1 5.98 -22.59 13.92
N TRP A 2 5.70 -23.46 12.94
CA TRP A 2 5.30 -23.10 11.56
C TRP A 2 4.12 -23.96 11.09
N THR A 3 3.23 -24.35 12.02
CA THR A 3 2.19 -25.36 11.77
C THR A 3 0.78 -24.77 11.70
N ILE A 4 0.63 -23.45 11.53
CA ILE A 4 -0.70 -22.80 11.50
C ILE A 4 -0.77 -21.80 10.34
N LEU A 5 -0.58 -22.27 9.11
CA LEU A 5 -0.95 -21.57 7.87
C LEU A 5 -1.33 -22.60 6.77
N MET A 6 -2.00 -23.69 7.15
CA MET A 6 -2.66 -24.57 6.19
C MET A 6 -4.09 -24.05 6.01
N ALA A 7 -4.34 -23.35 4.90
CA ALA A 7 -5.68 -22.94 4.51
C ALA A 7 -6.54 -24.19 4.30
N THR A 8 -7.75 -24.19 4.85
CA THR A 8 -8.75 -25.26 4.67
C THR A 8 -9.40 -25.14 3.29
N ASP A 9 -9.31 -26.22 2.52
CA ASP A 9 -9.89 -26.37 1.18
C ASP A 9 -11.43 -26.38 1.23
N THR A 10 -12.06 -25.22 1.02
CA THR A 10 -13.45 -25.14 0.55
C THR A 10 -13.62 -23.87 -0.29
N TRP A 11 -13.80 -24.02 -1.60
CA TRP A 11 -14.09 -22.92 -2.53
C TRP A 11 -15.43 -23.20 -3.22
N GLU A 12 -16.35 -22.23 -3.19
CA GLU A 12 -17.59 -22.30 -3.98
C GLU A 12 -17.34 -21.81 -5.41
N GLU A 13 -17.89 -22.53 -6.39
CA GLU A 13 -17.82 -22.21 -7.82
C GLU A 13 -18.63 -20.95 -8.14
N GLY A 14 -17.95 -19.80 -8.16
CA GLY A 14 -18.51 -18.55 -8.68
C GLY A 14 -18.37 -18.47 -10.20
N VAL A 15 -19.47 -18.11 -10.86
CA VAL A 15 -19.56 -17.89 -12.32
C VAL A 15 -18.51 -16.88 -12.79
N VAL A 16 -17.54 -17.34 -13.58
CA VAL A 16 -16.60 -16.48 -14.29
C VAL A 16 -17.33 -15.87 -15.49
N MET A 17 -17.88 -14.67 -15.33
CA MET A 17 -18.37 -13.87 -16.46
C MET A 17 -17.21 -13.63 -17.43
N ASP A 18 -17.48 -13.69 -18.73
CA ASP A 18 -16.50 -13.36 -19.77
C ASP A 18 -16.35 -11.82 -19.87
N GLU A 19 -15.74 -11.25 -18.82
CA GLU A 19 -15.71 -9.81 -18.52
C GLU A 19 -14.90 -8.99 -19.53
N VAL A 20 -14.03 -9.62 -20.33
CA VAL A 20 -13.21 -8.95 -21.37
C VAL A 20 -14.10 -8.21 -22.37
N THR A 21 -15.29 -8.75 -22.68
CA THR A 21 -16.25 -8.13 -23.60
C THR A 21 -17.02 -6.98 -22.92
N ALA A 22 -17.19 -7.01 -21.60
CA ALA A 22 -17.93 -5.99 -20.86
C ALA A 22 -17.16 -4.68 -20.70
N PHE A 23 -15.84 -4.73 -20.49
CA PHE A 23 -15.02 -3.52 -20.31
C PHE A 23 -14.83 -2.69 -21.59
N GLY A 24 -14.82 -3.32 -22.78
CA GLY A 24 -14.64 -2.61 -24.05
C GLY A 24 -15.83 -1.77 -24.51
N SER A 25 -17.01 -1.96 -23.90
CA SER A 25 -18.27 -1.30 -24.29
C SER A 25 -18.67 -0.15 -23.35
N LEU A 26 -18.06 -0.06 -22.16
CA LEU A 26 -18.50 0.85 -21.10
C LEU A 26 -17.63 2.11 -21.04
N THR A 27 -18.27 3.28 -20.96
CA THR A 27 -17.57 4.56 -20.80
C THR A 27 -16.94 4.72 -19.41
N ASN A 28 -17.43 3.98 -18.40
CA ASN A 28 -16.89 3.96 -17.05
C ASN A 28 -16.87 2.51 -16.54
N SER A 29 -15.71 2.01 -16.12
CA SER A 29 -15.57 0.61 -15.67
C SER A 29 -16.41 0.28 -14.42
N GLN A 30 -16.89 1.29 -13.68
CA GLN A 30 -17.79 1.07 -12.55
C GLN A 30 -19.21 0.70 -13.00
N ASP A 31 -19.57 0.97 -14.26
CA ASP A 31 -20.85 0.53 -14.84
C ASP A 31 -20.97 -1.00 -14.89
N THR A 32 -19.83 -1.71 -14.87
CA THR A 32 -19.75 -3.17 -14.75
C THR A 32 -20.25 -3.69 -13.40
N TYR A 33 -20.32 -2.82 -12.38
CA TYR A 33 -20.69 -3.20 -11.01
C TYR A 33 -21.88 -2.37 -10.51
N PRO A 34 -23.08 -2.52 -11.11
CA PRO A 34 -24.23 -1.66 -10.85
C PRO A 34 -24.77 -1.78 -9.41
N ASP A 35 -24.52 -2.91 -8.74
CA ASP A 35 -24.93 -3.14 -7.35
C ASP A 35 -23.96 -2.53 -6.33
N LEU A 36 -22.81 -2.02 -6.77
CA LEU A 36 -21.83 -1.37 -5.92
C LEU A 36 -21.95 0.16 -6.00
N CYS A 37 -21.56 0.82 -4.92
CA CYS A 37 -21.51 2.28 -4.86
C CYS A 37 -20.60 2.87 -5.95
N ARG A 38 -20.83 4.10 -6.37
CA ARG A 38 -19.84 4.85 -7.16
C ARG A 38 -18.74 5.35 -6.24
N ILE A 39 -17.48 5.04 -6.56
CA ILE A 39 -16.32 5.55 -5.82
C ILE A 39 -16.14 7.04 -6.15
N ARG A 40 -16.23 7.88 -5.12
CA ARG A 40 -16.32 9.34 -5.23
C ARG A 40 -15.20 10.00 -6.04
N ASN A 41 -13.98 9.51 -5.92
CA ASN A 41 -12.78 10.04 -6.59
C ASN A 41 -12.19 9.05 -7.62
N TYR A 42 -13.02 8.17 -8.18
CA TYR A 42 -12.57 7.09 -9.07
C TYR A 42 -11.67 7.56 -10.22
N ASP A 43 -11.96 8.71 -10.84
CA ASP A 43 -11.12 9.24 -11.92
C ASP A 43 -9.68 9.51 -11.48
N ALA A 44 -9.46 9.91 -10.22
CA ALA A 44 -8.12 10.07 -9.68
C ALA A 44 -7.48 8.71 -9.38
N LEU A 45 -8.25 7.76 -8.81
CA LEU A 45 -7.77 6.44 -8.45
C LEU A 45 -7.41 5.59 -9.67
N LYS A 46 -8.18 5.67 -10.76
CA LYS A 46 -7.87 4.94 -11.99
C LYS A 46 -6.57 5.41 -12.63
N ARG A 47 -6.18 6.68 -12.41
CA ARG A 47 -4.91 7.28 -12.85
C ARG A 47 -3.82 7.26 -11.77
N MET A 48 -4.04 6.62 -10.62
CA MET A 48 -3.03 6.54 -9.57
C MET A 48 -1.79 5.81 -10.06
N SER A 49 -0.66 6.02 -9.41
CA SER A 49 0.57 5.29 -9.71
C SER A 49 0.57 3.87 -9.11
N ILE A 50 1.20 2.93 -9.80
CA ILE A 50 1.65 1.65 -9.25
C ILE A 50 3.17 1.73 -9.07
N VAL A 51 3.67 1.26 -7.94
CA VAL A 51 5.10 1.22 -7.62
C VAL A 51 5.49 -0.22 -7.32
N TYR A 52 6.33 -0.78 -8.18
CA TYR A 52 7.00 -2.06 -7.96
C TYR A 52 8.32 -1.83 -7.22
N THR A 53 8.59 -2.68 -6.24
CA THR A 53 9.96 -2.88 -5.73
C THR A 53 10.52 -4.14 -6.35
N TRP A 54 11.70 -4.06 -6.95
CA TRP A 54 12.27 -5.17 -7.70
C TRP A 54 13.80 -5.21 -7.57
N VAL A 55 14.35 -6.43 -7.64
CA VAL A 55 15.79 -6.65 -7.58
C VAL A 55 16.19 -7.87 -8.41
N ASN A 56 17.42 -7.87 -8.91
CA ASN A 56 18.00 -9.01 -9.60
C ASN A 56 19.39 -9.33 -9.05
N GLY A 57 19.42 -10.26 -8.11
CA GLY A 57 20.57 -10.88 -7.46
C GLY A 57 21.55 -11.55 -8.41
N SER A 58 21.13 -11.86 -9.64
CA SER A 58 22.00 -12.45 -10.66
C SER A 58 22.84 -11.40 -11.40
N VAL A 59 22.54 -10.10 -11.24
CA VAL A 59 23.35 -9.02 -11.84
C VAL A 59 24.73 -8.96 -11.14
N PRO A 60 25.86 -9.11 -11.87
CA PRO A 60 27.18 -9.20 -11.25
C PRO A 60 27.55 -8.02 -10.35
N CYS A 61 27.26 -6.77 -10.77
CA CYS A 61 27.57 -5.60 -9.96
C CYS A 61 26.78 -5.55 -8.65
N TYR A 62 25.49 -5.92 -8.69
CA TYR A 62 24.62 -5.91 -7.53
C TYR A 62 25.05 -7.01 -6.56
N ARG A 63 25.32 -8.22 -7.08
CA ARG A 63 25.85 -9.34 -6.33
C ARG A 63 27.17 -8.99 -5.62
N ALA A 64 28.12 -8.40 -6.33
CA ALA A 64 29.41 -7.99 -5.78
C ALA A 64 29.24 -6.91 -4.70
N CYS A 65 28.34 -5.96 -4.91
CA CYS A 65 28.06 -4.93 -3.93
C CYS A 65 27.39 -5.48 -2.67
N ARG A 66 26.40 -6.36 -2.83
CA ARG A 66 25.74 -7.03 -1.71
C ARG A 66 26.73 -7.87 -0.90
N HIS A 67 27.64 -8.58 -1.58
CA HIS A 67 28.75 -9.29 -0.96
C HIS A 67 29.64 -8.36 -0.13
N ARG A 68 30.06 -7.23 -0.71
CA ARG A 68 30.93 -6.25 -0.04
C ARG A 68 30.37 -5.76 1.30
N PHE A 69 29.06 -5.61 1.43
CA PHE A 69 28.44 -5.09 2.65
C PHE A 69 27.87 -6.15 3.59
N GLY A 70 27.59 -7.36 3.10
CA GLY A 70 26.90 -8.40 3.87
C GLY A 70 27.64 -9.74 3.97
N GLY A 71 28.76 -9.92 3.28
CA GLY A 71 29.51 -11.17 3.24
C GLY A 71 28.83 -12.26 2.39
N ASP A 72 29.27 -13.52 2.59
CA ASP A 72 28.80 -14.67 1.82
C ASP A 72 27.32 -14.99 2.10
N ASP A 73 26.87 -14.88 3.35
CA ASP A 73 25.49 -15.17 3.77
C ASP A 73 24.46 -14.18 3.20
N ALA A 74 24.93 -13.00 2.77
CA ALA A 74 24.07 -12.00 2.17
C ALA A 74 23.80 -12.24 0.69
N VAL A 75 24.50 -13.18 0.05
CA VAL A 75 24.54 -13.28 -1.41
C VAL A 75 24.02 -14.62 -1.90
N GLY A 76 23.09 -14.56 -2.85
CA GLY A 76 22.48 -15.73 -3.44
C GLY A 76 21.32 -16.28 -2.62
N GLY A 77 20.63 -17.23 -3.24
CA GLY A 77 19.35 -17.75 -2.76
C GLY A 77 18.25 -17.48 -3.77
N SER A 78 17.03 -17.83 -3.37
CA SER A 78 15.81 -17.60 -4.14
C SER A 78 15.28 -16.17 -3.94
N ARG A 79 15.38 -15.63 -2.71
CA ARG A 79 14.83 -14.32 -2.31
C ARG A 79 15.32 -13.07 -3.05
N ASP A 80 16.39 -13.14 -3.82
CA ASP A 80 16.84 -12.03 -4.66
C ASP A 80 17.00 -12.45 -6.12
N ARG A 81 16.57 -13.65 -6.52
CA ARG A 81 16.74 -14.15 -7.88
C ARG A 81 15.54 -13.79 -8.74
N GLU A 82 15.76 -12.95 -9.73
CA GLU A 82 14.76 -12.71 -10.78
C GLU A 82 14.57 -13.97 -11.64
N ILE A 83 13.33 -14.46 -11.74
CA ILE A 83 12.98 -15.61 -12.58
C ILE A 83 11.93 -15.32 -13.67
N GLY A 84 11.48 -14.08 -13.80
CA GLY A 84 10.49 -13.59 -14.78
C GLY A 84 9.29 -12.91 -14.12
N GLU A 85 9.19 -12.92 -12.79
CA GLU A 85 7.98 -12.57 -12.05
C GLU A 85 7.54 -11.13 -12.28
N LEU A 86 8.44 -10.15 -12.23
CA LEU A 86 8.10 -8.75 -12.48
C LEU A 86 7.39 -8.57 -13.84
N LYS A 87 7.92 -9.22 -14.89
CA LYS A 87 7.35 -9.16 -16.24
C LYS A 87 5.91 -9.66 -16.26
N TYR A 88 5.69 -10.83 -15.67
CA TYR A 88 4.37 -11.46 -15.65
C TYR A 88 3.41 -10.80 -14.66
N SER A 89 3.90 -10.25 -13.55
CA SER A 89 3.11 -9.42 -12.64
C SER A 89 2.55 -8.21 -13.38
N ILE A 90 3.39 -7.49 -14.14
CA ILE A 90 2.96 -6.34 -14.96
C ILE A 90 1.97 -6.77 -16.04
N ARG A 91 2.23 -7.87 -16.77
CA ARG A 91 1.24 -8.43 -17.74
C ARG A 91 -0.09 -8.72 -17.05
N SER A 92 -0.07 -9.31 -15.85
CA SER A 92 -1.27 -9.62 -15.07
C SER A 92 -2.02 -8.36 -14.63
N VAL A 93 -1.32 -7.30 -14.22
CA VAL A 93 -1.91 -5.99 -13.91
C VAL A 93 -2.65 -5.43 -15.10
N LEU A 94 -2.03 -5.38 -16.28
CA LEU A 94 -2.67 -4.84 -17.47
C LEU A 94 -3.87 -5.67 -17.93
N ARG A 95 -3.84 -6.99 -17.69
CA ARG A 95 -4.95 -7.89 -18.03
C ARG A 95 -6.11 -7.81 -17.05
N PHE A 96 -5.83 -7.76 -15.75
CA PHE A 96 -6.82 -7.95 -14.69
C PHE A 96 -7.17 -6.69 -13.89
N LEU A 97 -6.49 -5.57 -14.13
CA LEU A 97 -6.90 -4.22 -13.73
C LEU A 97 -7.23 -3.37 -14.97
N PRO A 98 -8.29 -3.69 -15.74
CA PRO A 98 -8.59 -2.97 -16.98
C PRO A 98 -8.94 -1.49 -16.76
N TRP A 99 -9.27 -1.10 -15.52
CA TRP A 99 -9.51 0.27 -15.13
C TRP A 99 -8.23 1.09 -14.88
N PHE A 100 -7.06 0.45 -14.79
CA PHE A 100 -5.82 1.15 -14.47
C PHE A 100 -5.24 1.92 -15.68
N GLU A 101 -5.19 3.24 -15.56
CA GLU A 101 -4.70 4.19 -16.57
C GLU A 101 -3.41 4.92 -16.15
N GLY A 102 -2.94 4.71 -14.91
CA GLY A 102 -1.84 5.47 -14.34
C GLY A 102 -0.43 5.03 -14.79
N THR A 103 0.56 5.61 -14.12
CA THR A 103 2.00 5.36 -14.34
C THR A 103 2.51 4.24 -13.45
N VAL A 104 3.37 3.38 -14.01
CA VAL A 104 4.10 2.33 -13.29
C VAL A 104 5.51 2.82 -13.00
N TYR A 105 5.96 2.69 -11.75
CA TYR A 105 7.33 2.94 -11.35
C TYR A 105 7.97 1.63 -10.91
N ILE A 106 9.18 1.34 -11.37
CA ILE A 106 9.98 0.19 -10.91
C ILE A 106 11.14 0.75 -10.10
N VAL A 107 11.13 0.53 -8.78
CA VAL A 107 12.18 0.96 -7.87
C VAL A 107 13.18 -0.17 -7.67
N THR A 108 14.44 0.11 -7.98
CA THR A 108 15.52 -0.90 -8.11
C THR A 108 16.89 -0.32 -7.70
N PRO A 109 17.85 -1.15 -7.25
CA PRO A 109 19.19 -0.70 -6.85
C PRO A 109 20.16 -0.51 -8.04
N GLY A 110 19.74 0.25 -9.06
CA GLY A 110 20.62 0.73 -10.14
C GLY A 110 20.73 -0.17 -11.37
N HIS A 111 19.85 -1.17 -11.52
CA HIS A 111 19.75 -2.01 -12.72
C HIS A 111 18.30 -2.08 -13.22
N ALA A 112 18.10 -2.26 -14.52
CA ALA A 112 16.78 -2.34 -15.15
C ALA A 112 16.51 -3.76 -15.73
N PRO A 113 15.25 -4.19 -15.87
CA PRO A 113 14.92 -5.43 -16.56
C PRO A 113 15.27 -5.35 -18.05
N LEU A 114 15.94 -6.37 -18.60
CA LEU A 114 16.39 -6.36 -20.01
C LEU A 114 15.25 -6.34 -21.02
N TRP A 115 14.09 -6.90 -20.66
CA TRP A 115 12.92 -6.94 -21.53
C TRP A 115 12.16 -5.61 -21.61
N LEU A 116 12.48 -4.64 -20.74
CA LEU A 116 11.65 -3.45 -20.52
C LEU A 116 11.94 -2.35 -21.55
N ASN A 117 10.89 -1.88 -22.22
CA ASN A 117 10.92 -0.66 -23.02
C ASN A 117 10.87 0.58 -22.12
N GLN A 118 12.05 1.06 -21.71
CA GLN A 118 12.20 2.24 -20.85
C GLN A 118 11.79 3.56 -21.51
N SER A 119 11.56 3.58 -22.83
CA SER A 119 11.07 4.76 -23.55
C SER A 119 9.55 4.93 -23.46
N HIS A 120 8.83 3.94 -22.94
CA HIS A 120 7.37 4.01 -22.84
C HIS A 120 6.92 5.03 -21.76
N PRO A 121 6.06 6.01 -22.08
CA PRO A 121 5.79 7.17 -21.21
C PRO A 121 5.05 6.86 -19.90
N ARG A 122 4.48 5.65 -19.76
CA ARG A 122 3.78 5.19 -18.56
C ARG A 122 4.60 4.27 -17.65
N ILE A 123 5.87 4.01 -17.95
CA ILE A 123 6.70 3.16 -17.10
C ILE A 123 8.09 3.77 -16.90
N HIS A 124 8.52 3.87 -15.64
CA HIS A 124 9.78 4.52 -15.29
C HIS A 124 10.58 3.68 -14.30
N VAL A 125 11.86 3.50 -14.58
CA VAL A 125 12.81 2.88 -13.66
C VAL A 125 13.40 3.96 -12.76
N ILE A 126 13.30 3.77 -11.45
CA ILE A 126 13.77 4.71 -10.44
C ILE A 126 14.88 4.03 -9.63
N HIS A 127 16.05 4.64 -9.60
CA HIS A 127 17.11 4.19 -8.70
C HIS A 127 16.71 4.50 -7.27
N GLN A 128 16.54 3.46 -6.45
CA GLN A 128 16.04 3.58 -5.08
C GLN A 128 16.81 4.57 -4.20
N ASP A 129 18.13 4.70 -4.40
CA ASP A 129 19.00 5.50 -3.55
C ASP A 129 18.75 7.00 -3.73
N THR A 130 18.24 7.42 -4.90
CA THR A 130 17.78 8.79 -5.15
C THR A 130 16.57 9.18 -4.29
N LEU A 131 15.83 8.18 -3.78
CA LEU A 131 14.70 8.37 -2.89
C LEU A 131 15.14 8.49 -1.43
N ILE A 132 16.38 8.18 -1.08
CA ILE A 132 16.87 8.22 0.29
C ILE A 132 17.37 9.64 0.63
N PRO A 133 17.02 10.24 1.78
CA PRO A 133 17.44 11.61 2.09
C PRO A 133 18.94 11.71 2.27
N SER A 134 19.52 12.88 1.98
CA SER A 134 20.96 13.13 2.17
C SER A 134 21.47 12.79 3.58
N ALA A 135 20.63 13.01 4.59
CA ALA A 135 20.90 12.65 5.98
C ALA A 135 21.04 11.13 6.25
N ALA A 136 20.63 10.29 5.30
CA ALA A 136 20.70 8.82 5.36
C ALA A 136 21.64 8.22 4.29
N THR A 137 22.30 9.05 3.46
CA THR A 137 23.20 8.59 2.37
C THR A 137 24.40 7.80 2.88
N SER A 138 24.81 7.96 4.15
CA SER A 138 25.87 7.11 4.74
C SER A 138 25.51 5.62 4.74
N ASN A 139 24.22 5.29 4.67
CA ASN A 139 23.69 3.92 4.70
C ASN A 139 23.26 3.41 3.32
N VAL A 140 23.51 4.20 2.27
CA VAL A 140 23.38 3.82 0.86
C VAL A 140 24.67 3.12 0.40
N PRO A 141 24.62 2.05 -0.41
CA PRO A 141 23.43 1.33 -0.87
C PRO A 141 22.74 0.55 0.27
N THR A 142 21.43 0.39 0.18
CA THR A 142 20.64 -0.44 1.08
C THR A 142 20.07 -1.66 0.36
N PHE A 143 19.96 -2.77 1.09
CA PHE A 143 19.35 -4.04 0.65
C PHE A 143 18.14 -4.39 1.53
N ASN A 144 17.67 -3.42 2.32
CA ASN A 144 16.61 -3.59 3.29
C ASN A 144 15.31 -2.98 2.76
N THR A 145 14.32 -3.83 2.46
CA THR A 145 13.00 -3.39 1.97
C THR A 145 12.34 -2.36 2.88
N ASN A 146 12.48 -2.49 4.21
CA ASN A 146 11.89 -1.54 5.15
C ASN A 146 12.49 -0.13 4.99
N VAL A 147 13.74 -0.04 4.53
CA VAL A 147 14.40 1.24 4.24
C VAL A 147 13.94 1.80 2.90
N VAL A 148 13.80 0.95 1.88
CA VAL A 148 13.34 1.38 0.54
C VAL A 148 11.88 1.83 0.58
N GLU A 149 11.00 1.00 1.15
CA GLU A 149 9.54 1.22 1.17
C GLU A 149 9.13 2.52 1.88
N GLN A 150 9.78 2.86 3.00
CA GLN A 150 9.46 4.09 3.74
C GLN A 150 9.77 5.38 2.96
N PHE A 151 10.47 5.29 1.81
CA PHE A 151 10.84 6.43 0.97
C PHE A 151 10.20 6.40 -0.42
N LEU A 152 9.39 5.40 -0.77
CA LEU A 152 8.69 5.35 -2.06
C LEU A 152 7.84 6.61 -2.30
N TYR A 153 7.28 7.19 -1.24
CA TYR A 153 6.52 8.43 -1.32
C TYR A 153 7.31 9.65 -1.84
N ARG A 154 8.63 9.54 -2.01
CA ARG A 154 9.49 10.60 -2.57
C ARG A 154 9.66 10.51 -4.08
N ILE A 155 9.11 9.49 -4.75
CA ILE A 155 9.14 9.38 -6.21
C ILE A 155 8.56 10.67 -6.84
N PRO A 156 9.32 11.36 -7.72
CA PRO A 156 8.80 12.51 -8.47
C PRO A 156 7.60 12.10 -9.33
N GLY A 157 6.55 12.93 -9.35
CA GLY A 157 5.34 12.63 -10.14
C GLY A 157 4.40 11.57 -9.57
N LEU A 158 4.73 10.92 -8.45
CA LEU A 158 3.85 9.93 -7.80
C LEU A 158 2.53 10.55 -7.32
N SER A 159 1.40 9.87 -7.53
CA SER A 159 0.11 10.27 -6.97
C SER A 159 0.08 10.23 -5.43
N ASP A 160 -0.80 11.01 -4.76
CA ASP A 160 -0.89 10.96 -3.28
C ASP A 160 -1.28 9.57 -2.81
N LEU A 161 -2.38 9.02 -3.33
CA LEU A 161 -2.67 7.60 -3.19
C LEU A 161 -1.97 6.83 -4.30
N PHE A 162 -1.22 5.79 -3.96
CA PHE A 162 -0.55 4.92 -4.93
C PHE A 162 -0.58 3.47 -4.45
N MET A 163 -0.53 2.52 -5.37
CA MET A 163 -0.42 1.11 -5.01
C MET A 163 1.04 0.67 -5.03
N HIS A 164 1.49 0.02 -3.98
CA HIS A 164 2.74 -0.72 -3.97
C HIS A 164 2.48 -2.20 -4.27
N PHE A 165 3.28 -2.75 -5.16
CA PHE A 165 3.31 -4.15 -5.55
C PHE A 165 4.71 -4.70 -5.29
N ASN A 166 4.79 -5.94 -4.80
CA ASN A 166 5.99 -6.74 -5.03
C ASN A 166 5.93 -7.33 -6.45
N ASP A 167 7.09 -7.73 -6.96
CA ASP A 167 7.29 -8.34 -8.26
C ASP A 167 6.65 -9.73 -8.41
N ASP A 168 6.46 -10.44 -7.30
CA ASP A 168 5.89 -11.79 -7.20
C ASP A 168 4.35 -11.83 -7.11
N TYR A 169 3.67 -10.69 -7.31
CA TYR A 169 2.21 -10.59 -7.26
C TYR A 169 1.59 -10.86 -8.62
N ILE A 170 0.98 -12.03 -8.81
CA ILE A 170 0.34 -12.42 -10.06
C ILE A 170 -1.18 -12.35 -9.91
N LEU A 171 -1.81 -11.41 -10.62
CA LEU A 171 -3.27 -11.38 -10.71
C LEU A 171 -3.77 -12.53 -11.58
N THR A 172 -4.76 -13.25 -11.08
CA THR A 172 -5.33 -14.44 -11.72
C THR A 172 -6.79 -14.26 -12.14
N ALA A 173 -7.44 -13.20 -11.67
CA ALA A 173 -8.78 -12.78 -12.07
C ALA A 173 -8.93 -11.26 -11.89
N HIS A 174 -10.01 -10.69 -12.43
CA HIS A 174 -10.27 -9.26 -12.33
C HIS A 174 -10.37 -8.80 -10.86
N VAL A 175 -9.60 -7.76 -10.54
CA VAL A 175 -9.69 -7.05 -9.26
C VAL A 175 -10.45 -5.77 -9.47
N ARG A 176 -11.57 -5.65 -8.78
CA ARG A 176 -12.47 -4.50 -8.90
C ARG A 176 -11.88 -3.33 -8.11
N PRO A 177 -12.15 -2.07 -8.50
CA PRO A 177 -11.77 -0.92 -7.68
C PRO A 177 -12.24 -1.06 -6.22
N HIS A 178 -13.45 -1.59 -6.01
CA HIS A 178 -14.03 -1.82 -4.68
C HIS A 178 -13.34 -2.89 -3.84
N ASP A 179 -12.49 -3.72 -4.44
CA ASP A 179 -11.69 -4.66 -3.67
C ASP A 179 -10.53 -3.93 -2.94
N LEU A 180 -10.16 -2.72 -3.40
CA LEU A 180 -9.02 -1.94 -2.91
C LEU A 180 -9.42 -0.56 -2.33
N PHE A 181 -10.57 -0.03 -2.72
CA PHE A 181 -11.01 1.33 -2.36
C PHE A 181 -12.40 1.36 -1.73
N THR A 182 -12.59 2.30 -0.81
CA THR A 182 -13.90 2.58 -0.22
C THR A 182 -14.75 3.44 -1.17
N CYS A 183 -16.07 3.44 -0.98
CA CYS A 183 -17.00 4.29 -1.75
C CYS A 183 -16.63 5.78 -1.69
N ASP A 184 -16.11 6.25 -0.56
CA ASP A 184 -15.70 7.65 -0.37
C ASP A 184 -14.34 7.99 -1.00
N GLY A 185 -13.70 7.01 -1.63
CA GLY A 185 -12.42 7.17 -2.31
C GLY A 185 -11.19 6.94 -1.45
N GLY A 186 -11.37 6.20 -0.37
CA GLY A 186 -10.34 5.87 0.61
C GLY A 186 -9.72 4.49 0.41
N ILE A 187 -8.94 4.06 1.39
CA ILE A 187 -8.11 2.86 1.38
C ILE A 187 -8.86 1.68 2.02
N ARG A 188 -8.96 0.54 1.34
CA ARG A 188 -9.33 -0.74 1.98
C ARG A 188 -8.07 -1.50 2.38
N ILE A 189 -7.95 -1.81 3.65
CA ILE A 189 -6.76 -2.46 4.22
C ILE A 189 -6.99 -3.96 4.24
N LEU A 190 -6.32 -4.67 3.34
CA LEU A 190 -6.39 -6.12 3.26
C LEU A 190 -5.58 -6.75 4.39
N HIS A 191 -6.20 -7.65 5.15
CA HIS A 191 -5.55 -8.32 6.27
C HIS A 191 -5.91 -9.81 6.35
N GLU A 192 -5.08 -10.56 7.05
CA GLU A 192 -5.30 -11.96 7.37
C GLU A 192 -6.23 -12.11 8.60
N PRO A 193 -6.89 -13.26 8.75
CA PRO A 193 -7.58 -13.59 10.01
C PRO A 193 -6.60 -13.66 11.20
N ALA A 194 -5.34 -14.02 10.94
CA ALA A 194 -4.31 -14.15 11.94
C ALA A 194 -3.99 -12.82 12.64
N ILE A 195 -3.91 -12.87 13.97
CA ILE A 195 -3.65 -11.72 14.83
C ILE A 195 -2.15 -11.64 15.13
N ILE A 196 -1.61 -10.43 15.14
CA ILE A 196 -0.25 -10.16 15.60
C ILE A 196 -0.23 -10.31 17.14
N PRO A 197 0.49 -11.31 17.68
CA PRO A 197 0.41 -11.63 19.10
C PRO A 197 1.08 -10.55 19.96
N ARG A 198 0.72 -10.49 21.25
CA ARG A 198 1.44 -9.72 22.28
C ARG A 198 2.32 -10.69 23.11
N PRO A 199 3.50 -11.08 22.62
CA PRO A 199 4.34 -12.06 23.28
C PRO A 199 4.98 -11.49 24.55
N ARG A 200 5.34 -12.38 25.49
CA ARG A 200 6.13 -12.00 26.66
C ARG A 200 7.54 -11.57 26.24
N PRO A 201 8.23 -10.69 27.01
CA PRO A 201 9.56 -10.17 26.65
C PRO A 201 10.58 -11.24 26.23
N MET A 202 10.56 -12.43 26.85
CA MET A 202 11.51 -13.51 26.55
C MET A 202 11.21 -14.29 25.26
N GLU A 203 10.00 -14.16 24.68
CA GLU A 203 9.60 -14.86 23.44
C GLU A 203 9.97 -14.10 22.16
N HIS A 204 10.49 -12.86 22.30
CA HIS A 204 10.90 -12.06 21.15
C HIS A 204 12.19 -12.62 20.52
N SER A 205 13.18 -13.02 21.32
CA SER A 205 14.51 -13.38 20.81
C SER A 205 14.59 -14.62 19.91
N SER A 206 13.56 -15.48 19.88
CA SER A 206 13.55 -16.73 19.08
C SER A 206 12.94 -16.59 17.68
N ARG A 207 12.51 -15.39 17.28
CA ARG A 207 11.81 -15.16 16.00
C ARG A 207 12.71 -14.49 14.96
N GLY A 208 12.46 -14.77 13.68
CA GLY A 208 13.19 -14.16 12.56
C GLY A 208 12.99 -12.65 12.47
N ALA A 209 13.93 -11.95 11.80
CA ALA A 209 13.99 -10.49 11.73
C ALA A 209 12.68 -9.84 11.25
N TRP A 210 11.98 -10.44 10.29
CA TRP A 210 10.68 -9.94 9.81
C TRP A 210 9.60 -9.96 10.89
N MET A 211 9.46 -11.07 11.62
CA MET A 211 8.45 -11.15 12.68
C MET A 211 8.79 -10.18 13.80
N GLN A 212 10.08 -10.00 14.10
CA GLN A 212 10.53 -9.00 15.08
C GLN A 212 10.18 -7.57 14.65
N SER A 213 10.39 -7.21 13.38
CA SER A 213 10.01 -5.88 12.89
C SER A 213 8.50 -5.65 12.96
N VAL A 214 7.69 -6.67 12.68
CA VAL A 214 6.23 -6.62 12.85
C VAL A 214 5.84 -6.34 14.31
N LEU A 215 6.43 -7.07 15.27
CA LEU A 215 6.14 -6.90 16.70
C LEU A 215 6.58 -5.52 17.20
N ALA A 216 7.79 -5.08 16.82
CA ALA A 216 8.32 -3.76 17.17
C ALA A 216 7.44 -2.63 16.61
N THR A 217 6.95 -2.81 15.38
CA THR A 217 6.05 -1.84 14.74
C THR A 217 4.71 -1.74 15.43
N ARG A 218 4.10 -2.89 15.77
CA ARG A 218 2.88 -2.92 16.59
C ARG A 218 3.09 -2.16 17.90
N ASP A 219 4.16 -2.47 18.64
CA ASP A 219 4.43 -1.82 19.93
C ASP A 219 4.63 -0.31 19.80
N ALA A 220 5.31 0.13 18.73
CA ALA A 220 5.47 1.55 18.45
C ALA A 220 4.13 2.23 18.12
N ILE A 221 3.25 1.58 17.35
CA ILE A 221 1.91 2.09 17.05
C ILE A 221 1.08 2.22 18.34
N ASP A 222 1.03 1.18 19.16
CA ASP A 222 0.31 1.18 20.43
C ASP A 222 0.81 2.31 21.34
N ALA A 223 2.14 2.43 21.49
CA ALA A 223 2.76 3.40 22.38
C ALA A 223 2.58 4.86 21.90
N LYS A 224 2.67 5.12 20.59
CA LYS A 224 2.63 6.50 20.05
C LYS A 224 1.26 6.98 19.65
N LEU A 225 0.38 6.08 19.20
CA LEU A 225 -0.94 6.42 18.68
C LEU A 225 -2.07 6.00 19.62
N GLY A 226 -1.77 5.25 20.70
CA GLY A 226 -2.79 4.76 21.63
C GLY A 226 -3.77 3.78 20.96
N TYR A 227 -3.36 3.11 19.89
CA TYR A 227 -4.23 2.22 19.13
C TYR A 227 -4.40 0.88 19.85
N THR A 228 -5.50 0.70 20.55
CA THR A 228 -5.73 -0.49 21.39
C THR A 228 -6.47 -1.63 20.68
N ALA A 229 -6.90 -1.41 19.43
CA ALA A 229 -7.61 -2.43 18.67
C ALA A 229 -6.68 -3.61 18.31
N THR A 230 -7.29 -4.73 17.94
CA THR A 230 -6.56 -5.92 17.50
C THR A 230 -5.80 -5.63 16.22
N HIS A 231 -4.50 -5.95 16.20
CA HIS A 231 -3.68 -5.87 15.00
C HIS A 231 -3.70 -7.21 14.27
N HIS A 232 -4.05 -7.17 12.99
CA HIS A 232 -3.99 -8.33 12.11
C HIS A 232 -2.72 -8.28 11.26
N PHE A 233 -2.21 -9.45 10.87
CA PHE A 233 -1.20 -9.48 9.82
C PHE A 233 -1.80 -8.91 8.54
N LEU A 234 -1.06 -8.08 7.83
CA LEU A 234 -1.51 -7.58 6.53
C LEU A 234 -1.46 -8.70 5.50
N LYS A 235 -2.43 -8.69 4.58
CA LYS A 235 -2.48 -9.61 3.46
C LYS A 235 -1.24 -9.38 2.59
N HIS A 236 -0.61 -10.45 2.13
CA HIS A 236 0.50 -10.34 1.16
C HIS A 236 -0.08 -10.07 -0.23
N ALA A 237 -0.49 -8.82 -0.43
CA ALA A 237 -1.26 -8.31 -1.56
C ALA A 237 -0.89 -6.83 -1.78
N PRO A 238 -1.39 -6.17 -2.84
CA PRO A 238 -1.08 -4.77 -3.10
C PRO A 238 -1.43 -3.87 -1.93
N PHE A 239 -0.49 -3.01 -1.56
CA PHE A 239 -0.67 -2.03 -0.49
C PHE A 239 -1.05 -0.68 -1.08
N VAL A 240 -2.19 -0.12 -0.67
CA VAL A 240 -2.57 1.24 -1.05
C VAL A 240 -1.98 2.21 -0.02
N TYR A 241 -1.01 3.00 -0.45
CA TYR A 241 -0.30 3.97 0.38
C TYR A 241 -0.74 5.41 0.10
N SER A 242 -0.53 6.29 1.10
CA SER A 242 -0.64 7.74 0.96
C SER A 242 0.71 8.41 1.15
N ARG A 243 1.08 9.30 0.22
CA ARG A 243 2.28 10.14 0.35
C ARG A 243 2.21 11.05 1.57
N ARG A 244 1.04 11.65 1.82
CA ARG A 244 0.81 12.48 3.02
C ARG A 244 0.92 11.67 4.31
N ALA A 245 0.43 10.43 4.33
CA ALA A 245 0.60 9.55 5.49
C ALA A 245 2.08 9.25 5.75
N PHE A 246 2.87 8.93 4.73
CA PHE A 246 4.32 8.74 4.90
C PHE A 246 5.03 9.98 5.44
N ALA A 247 4.74 11.17 4.89
CA ALA A 247 5.30 12.41 5.40
C ALA A 247 4.96 12.62 6.89
N ARG A 248 3.75 12.21 7.31
CA ARG A 248 3.31 12.29 8.71
C ARG A 248 3.96 11.24 9.60
N LEU A 249 4.13 10.01 9.12
CA LEU A 249 4.86 8.95 9.82
C LEU A 249 6.30 9.35 10.13
N HIS A 250 7.01 9.97 9.18
CA HIS A 250 8.38 10.48 9.39
C HIS A 250 8.46 11.59 10.45
N GLN A 251 7.35 12.23 10.81
CA GLN A 251 7.28 13.19 11.93
C GLN A 251 7.03 12.46 13.26
N ILE A 252 6.04 11.55 13.30
CA ILE A 252 5.60 10.86 14.52
C ILE A 252 6.63 9.79 14.97
N PHE A 253 7.10 8.99 14.01
CA PHE A 253 8.02 7.86 14.19
C PHE A 253 9.45 8.20 13.76
N SER A 254 9.82 9.49 13.84
CA SER A 254 11.11 9.98 13.35
C SER A 254 12.30 9.23 13.95
N HIS A 255 12.25 8.84 15.22
CA HIS A 255 13.31 8.10 15.89
C HIS A 255 13.42 6.65 15.40
N GLU A 256 12.28 5.96 15.30
CA GLU A 256 12.20 4.55 14.91
C GLU A 256 12.55 4.34 13.42
N LEU A 257 12.06 5.23 12.55
CA LEU A 257 12.38 5.19 11.12
C LEU A 257 13.85 5.58 10.86
N ARG A 258 14.42 6.49 11.66
CA ARG A 258 15.87 6.78 11.65
C ARG A 258 16.73 5.62 12.09
N ALA A 259 16.26 4.82 13.06
CA ALA A 259 16.95 3.60 13.46
C ALA A 259 16.91 2.58 12.32
N THR A 260 15.74 2.39 11.70
CA THR A 260 15.53 1.47 10.56
C THR A 260 16.46 1.79 9.39
N TRP A 261 16.56 3.05 8.96
CA TRP A 261 17.37 3.42 7.79
C TRP A 261 18.89 3.33 7.98
N ARG A 262 19.37 2.99 9.19
CA ARG A 262 20.78 2.69 9.44
C ARG A 262 21.14 1.24 9.10
N HIS A 263 20.15 0.38 8.91
CA HIS A 263 20.37 -1.02 8.61
C HIS A 263 20.37 -1.28 7.10
N ARG A 264 21.54 -1.66 6.54
CA ARG A 264 21.67 -2.06 5.12
C ARG A 264 20.95 -3.36 4.81
N PHE A 265 20.83 -4.25 5.78
CA PHE A 265 20.09 -5.52 5.70
C PHE A 265 19.01 -5.54 6.76
N ARG A 266 17.98 -6.38 6.58
CA ARG A 266 16.85 -6.49 7.51
C ARG A 266 17.35 -6.73 8.93
N SER A 267 16.81 -5.97 9.88
CA SER A 267 17.14 -6.02 11.29
C SER A 267 15.88 -6.27 12.12
N PRO A 268 15.98 -6.99 13.26
CA PRO A 268 14.87 -7.15 14.20
C PRO A 268 14.26 -5.83 14.70
N HIS A 269 15.02 -4.73 14.64
CA HIS A 269 14.60 -3.40 15.11
C HIS A 269 14.09 -2.49 13.99
N ASP A 270 13.87 -3.04 12.80
CA ASP A 270 13.25 -2.28 11.72
C ASP A 270 11.78 -2.01 11.99
N MET A 271 11.27 -0.93 11.40
CA MET A 271 9.83 -0.70 11.25
C MET A 271 9.32 -1.42 10.01
N ASN A 272 8.36 -2.32 10.18
CA ASN A 272 7.61 -2.93 9.09
C ASN A 272 6.71 -1.85 8.46
N VAL A 273 7.13 -1.36 7.30
CA VAL A 273 6.51 -0.20 6.64
C VAL A 273 5.04 -0.41 6.29
N PRO A 274 4.62 -1.56 5.71
CA PRO A 274 3.21 -1.82 5.44
C PRO A 274 2.36 -1.70 6.70
N LEU A 275 2.75 -2.38 7.79
CA LEU A 275 2.01 -2.34 9.05
C LEU A 275 2.00 -0.93 9.67
N LEU A 276 3.13 -0.23 9.63
CA LEU A 276 3.24 1.13 10.18
C LEU A 276 2.28 2.09 9.48
N HIS A 277 2.26 2.07 8.15
CA HIS A 277 1.38 2.94 7.37
C HIS A 277 -0.10 2.65 7.64
N HIS A 278 -0.50 1.40 7.50
CA HIS A 278 -1.90 1.00 7.64
C HIS A 278 -2.39 1.14 9.09
N GLY A 279 -1.53 0.84 10.07
CA GLY A 279 -1.81 1.07 11.48
C GLY A 279 -2.03 2.55 11.79
N TYR A 280 -1.21 3.45 11.22
CA TYR A 280 -1.45 4.89 11.34
C TYR A 280 -2.76 5.32 10.68
N MET A 281 -3.08 4.83 9.48
CA MET A 281 -4.33 5.16 8.79
C MET A 281 -5.57 4.77 9.62
N LEU A 282 -5.58 3.58 10.22
CA LEU A 282 -6.68 3.12 11.08
C LEU A 282 -6.75 3.87 12.41
N ALA A 283 -5.60 4.15 13.03
CA ALA A 283 -5.54 4.78 14.34
C ALA A 283 -5.91 6.26 14.30
N GLN A 284 -5.42 7.00 13.30
CA GLN A 284 -5.45 8.46 13.30
C GLN A 284 -5.55 9.06 11.89
N GLY A 285 -4.79 8.52 10.94
CA GLY A 285 -4.60 9.10 9.61
C GLY A 285 -5.88 9.31 8.81
N ARG A 286 -6.88 8.44 8.97
CA ARG A 286 -8.15 8.60 8.25
C ARG A 286 -8.91 9.88 8.60
N ILE A 287 -8.82 10.31 9.86
CA ILE A 287 -9.43 11.54 10.35
C ILE A 287 -8.49 12.71 10.07
N GLU A 288 -7.21 12.58 10.46
CA GLU A 288 -6.23 13.66 10.35
C GLU A 288 -5.99 14.13 8.90
N LEU A 289 -5.97 13.19 7.95
CA LEU A 289 -5.68 13.48 6.54
C LEU A 289 -6.93 13.61 5.66
N GLY A 290 -8.11 13.29 6.21
CA GLY A 290 -9.35 13.22 5.44
C GLY A 290 -9.34 12.16 4.35
N ILE A 291 -8.56 11.08 4.52
CA ILE A 291 -8.49 9.94 3.60
C ILE A 291 -9.23 8.78 4.28
N PRO A 292 -10.45 8.41 3.85
CA PRO A 292 -11.18 7.31 4.47
C PRO A 292 -10.31 6.03 4.48
N ALA A 293 -10.39 5.24 5.54
CA ALA A 293 -9.72 3.96 5.60
C ALA A 293 -10.53 2.98 6.45
N ASP A 294 -10.76 1.78 5.91
CA ASP A 294 -11.41 0.67 6.59
C ASP A 294 -10.57 -0.62 6.47
N ALA A 295 -10.89 -1.62 7.28
CA ALA A 295 -10.31 -2.94 7.23
C ALA A 295 -11.48 -3.94 7.08
N PRO A 296 -11.87 -4.30 5.85
CA PRO A 296 -12.97 -5.24 5.64
C PRO A 296 -12.59 -6.63 6.16
N PRO A 297 -13.56 -7.52 6.43
CA PRO A 297 -13.27 -8.90 6.83
C PRO A 297 -12.27 -9.57 5.89
N PRO A 298 -11.38 -10.46 6.41
CA PRO A 298 -10.39 -11.14 5.59
C PRO A 298 -11.02 -11.85 4.40
N SER A 299 -10.51 -11.58 3.20
CA SER A 299 -10.92 -12.25 1.98
C SER A 299 -9.94 -13.38 1.64
N PRO A 300 -10.43 -14.54 1.18
CA PRO A 300 -9.57 -15.61 0.67
C PRO A 300 -9.18 -15.38 -0.81
N GLU A 301 -9.69 -14.32 -1.46
CA GLU A 301 -9.43 -14.00 -2.87
C GLU A 301 -7.99 -13.51 -3.14
N PHE A 302 -7.21 -13.22 -2.10
CA PHE A 302 -5.79 -12.90 -2.21
C PHE A 302 -5.03 -13.98 -1.46
N GLN A 303 -4.07 -14.65 -2.09
CA GLN A 303 -3.45 -15.83 -1.50
C GLN A 303 -1.92 -15.77 -1.59
N LEU A 304 -1.29 -16.00 -0.44
CA LEU A 304 0.14 -16.28 -0.37
C LEU A 304 0.39 -17.75 -0.72
N VAL A 305 1.22 -18.00 -1.74
CA VAL A 305 1.68 -19.32 -2.12
C VAL A 305 3.17 -19.38 -1.83
N MET A 306 3.55 -20.12 -0.79
CA MET A 306 4.95 -20.38 -0.49
C MET A 306 5.53 -21.30 -1.57
N LEU A 307 6.69 -20.95 -2.13
CA LEU A 307 7.42 -21.78 -3.07
C LEU A 307 8.58 -22.46 -2.34
N THR A 308 8.46 -23.77 -2.08
CA THR A 308 9.48 -24.54 -1.38
C THR A 308 9.86 -25.80 -2.16
N ASP A 309 11.03 -26.36 -1.86
CA ASP A 309 11.50 -27.60 -2.49
C ASP A 309 10.52 -28.77 -2.25
N THR A 310 9.76 -28.74 -1.16
CA THR A 310 8.95 -29.86 -0.67
C THR A 310 7.46 -29.78 -1.04
N ASN A 311 6.99 -28.67 -1.63
CA ASN A 311 5.55 -28.47 -1.88
C ASN A 311 5.17 -28.34 -3.36
N GLN A 312 6.07 -28.71 -4.28
CA GLN A 312 5.87 -28.52 -5.73
C GLN A 312 4.56 -29.13 -6.25
N ASP A 313 4.13 -30.30 -5.77
CA ASP A 313 2.88 -30.92 -6.21
C ASP A 313 1.64 -30.09 -5.81
N PHE A 314 1.68 -29.45 -4.64
CA PHE A 314 0.62 -28.55 -4.21
C PHE A 314 0.58 -27.29 -5.08
N VAL A 315 1.74 -26.68 -5.33
CA VAL A 315 1.87 -25.50 -6.21
C VAL A 315 1.39 -25.82 -7.64
N LYS A 316 1.79 -26.97 -8.21
CA LYS A 316 1.33 -27.43 -9.54
C LYS A 316 -0.18 -27.60 -9.60
N ARG A 317 -0.84 -28.06 -8.53
CA ARG A 317 -2.30 -28.16 -8.48
C ARG A 317 -2.98 -26.79 -8.52
N ILE A 318 -2.47 -25.82 -7.75
CA ILE A 318 -2.96 -24.43 -7.79
C ILE A 318 -2.81 -23.87 -9.20
N PHE A 319 -1.61 -23.96 -9.79
CA PHE A 319 -1.34 -23.45 -11.13
C PHE A 319 -2.22 -24.11 -12.20
N ALA A 320 -2.42 -25.42 -12.12
CA ALA A 320 -3.31 -26.12 -13.03
C ALA A 320 -4.79 -25.70 -12.85
N ALA A 321 -5.24 -25.42 -11.63
CA ALA A 321 -6.57 -24.87 -11.38
C ALA A 321 -6.73 -23.45 -11.95
N VAL A 322 -5.73 -22.59 -11.79
CA VAL A 322 -5.71 -21.24 -12.39
C VAL A 322 -5.79 -21.31 -13.91
N LEU A 323 -4.97 -22.16 -14.54
CA LEU A 323 -4.98 -22.35 -16.00
C LEU A 323 -6.34 -22.85 -16.52
N ARG A 324 -7.04 -23.67 -15.74
CA ARG A 324 -8.40 -24.15 -16.05
C ARG A 324 -9.50 -23.15 -15.65
N ARG A 325 -9.16 -21.98 -15.11
CA ARG A 325 -10.11 -20.99 -14.54
C ARG A 325 -11.01 -21.57 -13.44
N GLN A 326 -10.46 -22.49 -12.64
CA GLN A 326 -11.12 -23.18 -11.53
C GLN A 326 -10.58 -22.75 -10.16
N HIS A 327 -9.85 -21.64 -10.10
CA HIS A 327 -9.26 -21.12 -8.87
C HIS A 327 -9.90 -19.79 -8.49
N GLY A 328 -10.38 -19.67 -7.26
CA GLY A 328 -11.14 -18.50 -6.79
C GLY A 328 -10.30 -17.29 -6.38
N ALA A 329 -8.97 -17.45 -6.23
CA ALA A 329 -8.10 -16.31 -5.94
C ALA A 329 -8.01 -15.36 -7.14
N LYS A 330 -8.10 -14.06 -6.86
CA LYS A 330 -7.82 -12.95 -7.76
C LYS A 330 -6.33 -12.60 -7.83
N LEU A 331 -5.57 -12.95 -6.79
CA LEU A 331 -4.11 -12.75 -6.74
C LEU A 331 -3.42 -13.92 -6.06
N LEU A 332 -2.32 -14.38 -6.66
CA LEU A 332 -1.33 -15.24 -6.03
C LEU A 332 -0.05 -14.44 -5.77
N ALA A 333 0.38 -14.35 -4.52
CA ALA A 333 1.71 -13.87 -4.15
C ALA A 333 2.65 -15.07 -4.04
N LEU A 334 3.65 -15.13 -4.93
CA LEU A 334 4.56 -16.26 -5.06
C LEU A 334 5.80 -16.05 -4.18
N ASN A 335 5.74 -16.44 -2.91
CA ASN A 335 6.84 -16.12 -1.99
C ASN A 335 7.92 -17.19 -1.96
N ASP A 336 9.15 -16.78 -2.27
CA ASP A 336 10.31 -17.61 -2.50
C ASP A 336 11.02 -18.15 -1.25
N GLU A 337 11.07 -19.47 -1.12
CA GLU A 337 11.88 -20.20 -0.13
C GLU A 337 12.35 -21.57 -0.66
N TYR A 338 13.00 -21.55 -1.83
CA TYR A 338 13.54 -22.74 -2.50
C TYR A 338 15.05 -22.71 -2.69
N THR A 339 15.63 -23.89 -2.89
CA THR A 339 17.01 -24.12 -3.36
C THR A 339 17.04 -24.95 -4.64
N ASP A 340 15.99 -25.73 -4.91
CA ASP A 340 15.84 -26.54 -6.11
C ASP A 340 15.32 -25.71 -7.29
N MET A 341 16.08 -25.71 -8.39
CA MET A 341 15.72 -24.99 -9.61
C MET A 341 14.50 -25.59 -10.33
N ALA A 342 14.07 -26.82 -10.01
CA ALA A 342 12.81 -27.36 -10.54
C ALA A 342 11.57 -26.54 -10.11
N VAL A 343 11.67 -25.83 -8.97
CA VAL A 343 10.64 -24.86 -8.54
C VAL A 343 10.54 -23.71 -9.55
N VAL A 344 11.69 -23.19 -10.00
CA VAL A 344 11.78 -22.13 -11.00
C VAL A 344 11.16 -22.56 -12.34
N ASP A 345 11.46 -23.77 -12.79
CA ASP A 345 10.90 -24.30 -14.04
C ASP A 345 9.37 -24.44 -13.96
N THR A 346 8.86 -24.86 -12.80
CA THR A 346 7.42 -24.95 -12.54
C THR A 346 6.75 -23.58 -12.64
N VAL A 347 7.31 -22.56 -11.99
CA VAL A 347 6.79 -21.19 -12.02
C VAL A 347 6.85 -20.61 -13.43
N ARG A 348 8.01 -20.70 -14.11
CA ARG A 348 8.18 -20.18 -15.48
C ARG A 348 7.21 -20.81 -16.47
N THR A 349 7.04 -22.13 -16.40
CA THR A 349 6.10 -22.86 -17.27
C THR A 349 4.67 -22.36 -17.05
N PHE A 350 4.26 -22.20 -15.79
CA PHE A 350 2.94 -21.68 -15.46
C PHE A 350 2.76 -20.24 -15.97
N LEU A 351 3.69 -19.33 -15.68
CA LEU A 351 3.59 -17.92 -16.05
C LEU A 351 3.51 -17.74 -17.58
N ALA A 352 4.37 -18.46 -18.32
CA ALA A 352 4.37 -18.43 -19.79
C ALA A 352 3.06 -18.97 -20.38
N ALA A 353 2.49 -20.03 -19.81
CA ALA A 353 1.21 -20.58 -20.25
C ALA A 353 0.01 -19.68 -19.89
N PHE A 354 0.06 -19.04 -18.72
CA PHE A 354 -1.05 -18.25 -18.19
C PHE A 354 -1.13 -16.84 -18.81
N LEU A 355 0.01 -16.21 -19.06
CA LEU A 355 0.14 -14.83 -19.55
C LEU A 355 1.09 -14.78 -20.77
N PRO A 356 0.75 -15.45 -21.89
CA PRO A 356 1.64 -15.57 -23.04
C PRO A 356 1.86 -14.23 -23.76
N ASP A 357 0.85 -13.36 -23.77
CA ASP A 357 0.84 -12.12 -24.53
C ASP A 357 1.77 -11.06 -23.92
N ALA A 358 2.59 -10.42 -24.76
CA ALA A 358 3.45 -9.32 -24.35
C ALA A 358 2.65 -8.07 -23.99
N SER A 359 3.14 -7.35 -22.98
CA SER A 359 2.62 -6.04 -22.61
C SER A 359 3.18 -4.92 -23.52
N PRO A 360 2.51 -3.76 -23.60
CA PRO A 360 3.05 -2.57 -24.28
C PRO A 360 4.36 -2.01 -23.68
N PHE A 361 4.77 -2.52 -22.51
CA PHE A 361 6.00 -2.11 -21.83
C PHE A 361 7.19 -3.01 -22.19
N GLU A 362 6.99 -4.04 -22.99
CA GLU A 362 8.06 -4.94 -23.43
C GLU A 362 8.70 -4.44 -24.73
N LEU A 363 10.00 -4.70 -24.86
CA LEU A 363 10.71 -4.54 -26.13
C LEU A 363 10.23 -5.61 -27.13
N ASP A 364 10.19 -5.24 -28.41
CA ASP A 364 10.01 -6.21 -29.49
C ASP A 364 11.18 -7.21 -29.51
N GLU A 365 10.96 -8.45 -29.97
CA GLU A 365 11.93 -9.55 -29.87
C GLU A 365 13.31 -9.22 -30.49
N GLU A 366 13.33 -8.46 -31.60
CA GLU A 366 14.56 -7.99 -32.24
C GLU A 366 15.31 -6.95 -31.40
N ALA A 367 14.60 -6.06 -30.71
CA ALA A 367 15.20 -5.08 -29.82
C ALA A 367 15.73 -5.73 -28.53
N ALA A 368 15.01 -6.72 -27.99
CA ALA A 368 15.40 -7.47 -26.80
C ALA A 368 16.72 -8.24 -27.00
N THR A 369 16.91 -8.84 -28.17
CA THR A 369 18.16 -9.55 -28.53
C THR A 369 19.34 -8.61 -28.74
N MET A 370 19.12 -7.38 -29.20
CA MET A 370 20.18 -6.35 -29.29
C MET A 370 20.57 -5.76 -27.93
N THR A 371 19.65 -5.73 -26.95
CA THR A 371 19.91 -5.24 -25.59
C THR A 371 20.66 -6.22 -24.68
N GLU A 372 21.02 -7.42 -25.14
CA GLU A 372 21.90 -8.34 -24.40
C GLU A 372 23.35 -7.81 -24.28
N GLN A 373 23.70 -6.72 -24.98
CA GLN A 373 24.94 -5.99 -24.70
C GLN A 373 24.88 -5.36 -23.31
N PRO A 374 25.96 -5.43 -22.50
CA PRO A 374 25.90 -5.08 -21.09
C PRO A 374 25.62 -3.58 -20.96
N VAL A 375 24.35 -3.22 -20.74
CA VAL A 375 23.99 -1.93 -20.17
C VAL A 375 24.80 -1.83 -18.90
N GLN A 376 25.64 -0.80 -18.80
CA GLN A 376 26.57 -0.57 -17.71
C GLN A 376 25.75 -0.35 -16.43
N ALA A 377 25.36 -1.45 -15.78
CA ALA A 377 24.59 -1.42 -14.55
C ALA A 377 25.48 -0.79 -13.48
N MET A 378 25.16 0.43 -13.09
CA MET A 378 25.82 1.12 -11.99
C MET A 378 25.18 0.67 -10.69
N CYS A 379 25.43 -0.59 -10.31
CA CYS A 379 25.08 -1.02 -8.97
C CYS A 379 26.06 -0.37 -7.98
N CYS A 380 25.53 0.37 -7.01
CA CYS A 380 26.28 0.90 -5.87
C CYS A 380 27.29 2.03 -6.14
N ALA A 381 27.15 2.74 -7.26
CA ALA A 381 27.84 4.01 -7.46
C ALA A 381 27.24 5.09 -6.53
N ARG A 382 28.09 5.95 -5.96
CA ARG A 382 27.63 7.19 -5.28
C ARG A 382 27.40 8.27 -6.32
N GLU A 383 26.50 9.22 -6.05
CA GLU A 383 26.22 10.37 -6.93
C GLU A 383 27.48 11.11 -7.45
N SER A 384 28.60 11.09 -6.71
CA SER A 384 29.89 11.64 -7.16
C SER A 384 30.50 10.96 -8.39
N GLU A 385 30.00 9.80 -8.80
CA GLU A 385 30.40 9.07 -10.01
C GLU A 385 29.35 9.20 -11.14
N ILE A 386 28.19 9.81 -10.87
CA ILE A 386 27.09 9.99 -11.84
C ILE A 386 27.24 11.32 -12.63
N GLU A 387 27.92 12.32 -12.08
CA GLU A 387 28.18 13.61 -12.77
C GLU A 387 29.24 13.52 -13.90
N GLY A 388 29.71 12.33 -14.26
CA GLY A 388 30.81 12.14 -15.23
C GLY A 388 30.40 11.89 -16.69
N SER A 389 29.12 11.70 -17.01
CA SER A 389 28.71 11.47 -18.41
C SER A 389 27.31 11.99 -18.70
N THR A 390 27.23 13.24 -19.17
CA THR A 390 26.37 13.66 -20.29
C THR A 390 26.58 15.15 -20.54
N ASP A 391 27.41 15.47 -21.52
CA ASP A 391 27.28 16.71 -22.28
C ASP A 391 25.95 16.62 -23.06
N TRP A 392 24.89 17.15 -22.47
CA TRP A 392 23.62 17.42 -23.14
C TRP A 392 23.48 18.93 -23.25
N GLU A 393 24.03 19.50 -24.32
CA GLU A 393 23.69 20.85 -24.76
C GLU A 393 22.27 20.84 -25.32
N GLY A 394 21.31 21.41 -24.57
CA GLY A 394 19.93 21.44 -25.02
C GLY A 394 19.03 22.34 -24.17
N GLY A 395 19.09 23.65 -24.41
CA GLY A 395 17.95 24.56 -24.32
C GLY A 395 17.34 24.80 -22.94
N ALA A 396 17.89 25.77 -22.21
CA ALA A 396 17.19 26.43 -21.11
C ALA A 396 15.85 27.01 -21.59
N SER A 397 14.73 26.53 -21.04
CA SER A 397 13.52 27.35 -20.88
C SER A 397 13.31 27.58 -19.40
N SER A 398 13.57 28.82 -18.96
CA SER A 398 13.40 29.22 -17.58
C SER A 398 11.91 29.38 -17.30
N ASN A 399 11.31 28.44 -16.58
CA ASN A 399 10.10 28.70 -15.82
C ASN A 399 10.38 28.35 -14.37
N SER A 400 11.08 29.25 -13.67
CA SER A 400 11.27 29.18 -12.23
C SER A 400 9.91 29.33 -11.55
N ILE A 401 9.31 28.21 -11.15
CA ILE A 401 8.17 28.23 -10.21
C ILE A 401 8.75 28.61 -8.85
N VAL A 402 8.53 29.86 -8.44
CA VAL A 402 8.83 30.33 -7.08
C VAL A 402 7.82 29.68 -6.13
N LEU A 403 8.20 28.56 -5.52
CA LEU A 403 7.48 28.00 -4.38
C LEU A 403 7.64 28.95 -3.19
N ARG A 404 6.64 29.81 -2.98
CA ARG A 404 6.55 30.65 -1.78
C ARG A 404 6.20 29.75 -0.60
N ALA A 405 7.23 29.26 0.10
CA ALA A 405 7.05 28.57 1.37
C ALA A 405 6.42 29.55 2.38
N VAL A 406 5.13 29.40 2.63
CA VAL A 406 4.44 30.13 3.70
C VAL A 406 4.88 29.49 5.02
N LYS A 407 5.72 30.20 5.78
CA LYS A 407 6.07 29.79 7.15
C LYS A 407 4.76 29.61 7.94
N PRO A 408 4.61 28.52 8.72
CA PRO A 408 3.46 28.38 9.59
C PRO A 408 3.40 29.56 10.57
N PRO A 409 2.20 30.02 10.96
CA PRO A 409 2.04 31.14 11.86
C PRO A 409 2.75 30.84 13.18
N SER A 410 3.41 31.86 13.75
CA SER A 410 4.05 31.73 15.06
C SER A 410 3.04 31.24 16.10
N MET A 411 3.50 30.46 17.10
CA MET A 411 2.61 29.97 18.16
C MET A 411 1.81 31.09 18.85
N ALA A 412 2.37 32.31 18.89
CA ALA A 412 1.68 33.50 19.40
C ALA A 412 0.44 33.87 18.56
N LEU A 413 0.52 33.75 17.23
CA LEU A 413 -0.62 34.05 16.34
C LEU A 413 -1.68 32.95 16.40
N ALA A 414 -1.27 31.68 16.52
CA ALA A 414 -2.20 30.56 16.74
C ALA A 414 -2.95 30.69 18.08
N PHE A 415 -2.24 31.08 19.14
CA PHE A 415 -2.82 31.34 20.45
C PHE A 415 -3.81 32.53 20.42
N PHE A 416 -3.43 33.64 19.78
CA PHE A 416 -4.33 34.80 19.63
C PHE A 416 -5.61 34.45 18.88
N ARG A 417 -5.51 33.63 17.83
CA ARG A 417 -6.67 33.21 17.04
C ARG A 417 -7.62 32.33 17.85
N ALA A 418 -7.08 31.37 18.61
CA ALA A 418 -7.85 30.54 19.53
C ALA A 418 -8.51 31.35 20.66
N ALA A 419 -7.83 32.38 21.18
CA ALA A 419 -8.39 33.28 22.20
C ALA A 419 -9.55 34.13 21.67
N VAL A 420 -9.44 34.66 20.44
CA VAL A 420 -10.52 35.41 19.78
C VAL A 420 -11.72 34.52 19.46
N GLU A 421 -11.47 33.31 18.96
CA GLU A 421 -12.53 32.33 18.67
C GLU A 421 -13.24 31.87 19.96
N GLY A 422 -12.50 31.65 21.05
CA GLY A 422 -13.06 31.34 22.36
C GLY A 422 -13.88 32.49 22.96
N ALA A 423 -13.43 33.74 22.80
CA ALA A 423 -14.19 34.91 23.22
C ALA A 423 -15.49 35.09 22.42
N GLY A 424 -15.47 34.81 21.11
CA GLY A 424 -16.65 34.83 20.25
C GLY A 424 -17.70 33.80 20.68
N PHE A 425 -17.27 32.59 21.07
CA PHE A 425 -18.17 31.56 21.60
C PHE A 425 -18.84 31.99 22.91
N ALA A 426 -18.08 32.58 23.84
CA ALA A 426 -18.61 33.09 25.11
C ALA A 426 -19.63 34.22 24.90
N PHE A 427 -19.38 35.13 23.95
CA PHE A 427 -20.29 36.21 23.62
C PHE A 427 -21.59 35.71 22.97
N GLY A 428 -21.48 34.70 22.09
CA GLY A 428 -22.65 34.02 21.50
C GLY A 428 -23.51 33.33 22.55
N LEU A 429 -22.90 32.68 23.54
CA LEU A 429 -23.62 32.03 24.64
C LEU A 429 -24.37 33.05 25.52
N LEU A 430 -23.75 34.20 25.81
CA LEU A 430 -24.39 35.28 26.56
C LEU A 430 -25.60 35.88 25.81
N MET A 431 -25.50 36.05 24.49
CA MET A 431 -26.62 36.51 23.66
C MET A 431 -27.79 35.51 23.67
N VAL A 432 -27.53 34.21 23.57
CA VAL A 432 -28.57 33.17 23.65
C VAL A 432 -29.25 33.18 25.02
N LEU A 433 -28.49 33.34 26.10
CA LEU A 433 -29.04 33.41 27.46
C LEU A 433 -29.86 34.70 27.68
N ALA A 434 -29.43 35.83 27.12
CA ALA A 434 -30.16 37.10 27.17
C ALA A 434 -31.50 37.02 26.41
N VAL A 435 -31.49 36.45 25.20
CA VAL A 435 -32.71 36.23 24.41
C VAL A 435 -33.66 35.28 25.14
N ARG A 436 -33.14 34.20 25.74
CA ARG A 436 -33.95 33.26 26.52
C ARG A 436 -34.56 33.91 27.77
N HIS A 437 -33.86 34.85 28.41
CA HIS A 437 -34.40 35.60 29.53
C HIS A 437 -35.52 36.55 29.10
N GLN A 438 -35.34 37.28 28.00
CA GLN A 438 -36.37 38.16 27.43
C GLN A 438 -37.65 37.41 27.01
N LEU A 439 -37.49 36.21 26.42
CA LEU A 439 -38.64 35.37 26.05
C LEU A 439 -39.38 34.81 27.27
N ARG A 440 -38.72 34.71 28.44
CA ARG A 440 -39.34 34.25 29.68
C ARG A 440 -40.14 35.35 30.37
N ASP A 441 -39.75 36.61 30.20
CA ASP A 441 -40.41 37.78 30.80
C ASP A 441 -41.54 38.36 29.90
N GLY A 442 -41.68 37.85 28.67
CA GLY A 442 -42.66 38.32 27.69
C GLY A 442 -43.96 37.51 27.59
N ALA A 443 -44.22 36.53 28.46
CA ALA A 443 -45.43 35.72 28.39
C ALA A 443 -46.63 36.43 29.07
N PRO A 444 -47.73 36.76 28.35
CA PRO A 444 -48.92 37.34 28.97
C PRO A 444 -49.68 36.29 29.79
N SER A 445 -50.10 36.66 31.00
CA SER A 445 -50.97 35.83 31.84
C SER A 445 -52.35 35.64 31.17
N TYR A 446 -52.60 34.45 30.64
CA TYR A 446 -53.94 34.07 30.17
C TYR A 446 -54.83 33.75 31.38
N ARG A 447 -55.83 34.60 31.64
CA ARG A 447 -56.90 34.32 32.62
C ARG A 447 -57.87 33.30 32.01
N HIS A 448 -58.12 32.22 32.75
CA HIS A 448 -59.20 31.26 32.45
C HIS A 448 -60.58 31.92 32.61
N PRO A 449 -61.53 31.68 31.68
CA PRO A 449 -62.95 31.77 31.96
C PRO A 449 -63.48 30.40 32.46
N HIS A 450 -64.39 30.50 33.42
CA HIS A 450 -65.19 29.41 33.98
C HIS A 450 -66.00 28.64 32.93
N THR A 451 -66.08 27.32 33.10
CA THR A 451 -67.26 26.50 32.74
C THR A 451 -67.41 25.38 33.78
N GLU A 452 -68.50 25.46 34.54
CA GLU A 452 -69.15 24.33 35.23
C GLU A 452 -69.74 23.37 34.19
N GLU A 453 -69.67 22.06 34.45
CA GLU A 453 -70.79 21.09 34.42
C GLU A 453 -70.27 19.64 34.31
N ASP A 454 -70.55 18.88 35.38
CA ASP A 454 -71.15 17.54 35.44
C ASP A 454 -70.63 16.31 34.65
N GLY A 455 -70.65 15.18 35.37
CA GLY A 455 -70.67 13.79 34.86
C GLY A 455 -69.37 13.05 35.14
N ASP A 456 -69.15 12.45 36.31
CA ASP A 456 -69.70 11.18 36.82
C ASP A 456 -69.24 9.92 36.04
N VAL A 457 -68.93 8.88 36.84
CA VAL A 457 -68.65 7.46 36.50
C VAL A 457 -67.28 7.21 35.84
N GLY A 458 -66.30 6.51 36.44
CA GLY A 458 -66.36 5.34 37.30
C GLY A 458 -65.90 4.10 36.51
N CYS A 459 -64.77 3.50 36.91
CA CYS A 459 -64.47 2.03 36.90
C CYS A 459 -62.96 1.74 36.90
N ASP A 460 -62.46 1.54 38.11
CA ASP A 460 -61.69 0.42 38.68
C ASP A 460 -60.73 -0.48 37.83
N PRO A 461 -59.63 -0.97 38.44
CA PRO A 461 -58.60 -1.77 37.80
C PRO A 461 -58.76 -3.29 38.00
N GLY A 462 -58.33 -4.07 37.00
CA GLY A 462 -57.68 -5.39 37.13
C GLY A 462 -58.49 -6.60 37.63
N ALA A 463 -58.67 -7.61 36.76
CA ALA A 463 -58.34 -9.02 37.03
C ALA A 463 -58.77 -9.94 35.86
N ALA A 464 -57.80 -10.63 35.26
CA ALA A 464 -57.78 -12.09 35.04
C ALA A 464 -56.38 -12.52 34.58
#